data_AF-A0A094EV09-F1
#
_entry.id   AF-A0A094EV09-F1
#
_cell.length_a   1.000
_cell.length_b   1.000
_cell.length_c   1.000
_cell.angle_alpha   90.00
_cell.angle_beta   90.00
_cell.angle_gamma   90.00
#
_symmetry.space_group_name_H-M   'P 1'
#
loop_
_entity.id
_entity.type
_entity.pdbx_description
1 polymer ?
#
loop_
_entity_poly.entity_id
_entity_poly.type
_entity_poly.pdbx_seq_one_letter_code
_entity_poly.pdbx_strand_id
1 'polypeptide(L)'
;MSKPTYVLLPGAWHSPDIYKDVVDSLAKHGYPAISLRLPSFDATPAHYDFSADVAAIRTCLDELVSQDKDVILVVHSYAGLPGGEATRDLGKKEREAQGLKGGIIRYVVINGFVAPPGFQPAPRGDYSTMPEWMKFDLEVSKHTDTPSPPPTPLTPSTNPHPPFSRPTQ
;
A
#
# COMPACT_ATOMS: atom_id res chain seq x y z
N MET A 1 -1.63 -7.82 27.32
CA MET A 1 -1.86 -6.92 26.17
C MET A 1 -2.04 -7.78 24.94
N SER A 2 -3.16 -7.66 24.23
CA SER A 2 -3.36 -8.35 22.95
C SER A 2 -2.39 -7.81 21.90
N LYS A 3 -1.96 -8.65 20.95
CA LYS A 3 -1.13 -8.19 19.84
C LYS A 3 -1.95 -7.24 18.94
N PRO A 4 -1.33 -6.18 18.38
CA PRO A 4 -2.04 -5.28 17.47
C PRO A 4 -2.41 -5.99 16.17
N THR A 5 -3.46 -5.50 15.51
CA THR A 5 -3.89 -5.96 14.19
C THR A 5 -3.19 -5.14 13.12
N TYR A 6 -2.56 -5.81 12.15
CA TYR A 6 -2.00 -5.17 10.98
C TYR A 6 -3.09 -5.00 9.92
N VAL A 7 -3.21 -3.80 9.37
CA VAL A 7 -4.03 -3.54 8.18
C VAL A 7 -3.07 -3.13 7.07
N LEU A 8 -2.97 -3.96 6.03
CA LEU A 8 -2.03 -3.84 4.93
C LEU A 8 -2.78 -3.32 3.70
N LEU A 9 -2.41 -2.15 3.19
CA LEU A 9 -3.06 -1.51 2.06
C LEU A 9 -2.18 -1.57 0.81
N PRO A 10 -2.62 -2.28 -0.25
CA PRO A 10 -1.86 -2.42 -1.49
C PRO A 10 -1.80 -1.09 -2.26
N GLY A 11 -0.76 -0.93 -3.08
CA GLY A 11 -0.62 0.22 -3.98
C GLY A 11 -1.54 0.13 -5.20
N ALA A 12 -1.50 1.14 -6.05
CA ALA A 12 -2.26 1.16 -7.31
C ALA A 12 -1.95 -0.09 -8.15
N TRP A 13 -2.96 -0.60 -8.85
CA TRP A 13 -2.89 -1.81 -9.70
C TRP A 13 -2.58 -3.14 -9.00
N HIS A 14 -2.52 -3.18 -7.67
CA HIS A 14 -2.23 -4.41 -6.93
C HIS A 14 -3.48 -4.97 -6.23
N SER A 15 -3.67 -6.29 -6.35
CA SER A 15 -4.63 -7.03 -5.52
C SER A 15 -4.11 -7.11 -4.07
N PRO A 16 -4.96 -7.45 -3.09
CA PRO A 16 -4.50 -7.73 -1.73
C PRO A 16 -3.53 -8.92 -1.63
N ASP A 17 -3.40 -9.76 -2.66
CA ASP A 17 -2.56 -10.96 -2.62
C ASP A 17 -1.07 -10.64 -2.54
N ILE A 18 -0.66 -9.41 -2.85
CA ILE A 18 0.74 -8.97 -2.71
C ILE A 18 1.27 -9.09 -1.28
N TYR A 19 0.38 -9.11 -0.30
CA TYR A 19 0.70 -9.25 1.11
C TYR A 19 0.53 -10.66 1.64
N LYS A 20 0.20 -11.66 0.80
CA LYS A 20 -0.07 -13.03 1.26
C LYS A 20 1.06 -13.58 2.13
N ASP A 21 2.31 -13.49 1.66
CA ASP A 21 3.47 -14.01 2.41
C ASP A 21 3.71 -13.23 3.71
N VAL A 22 3.39 -11.93 3.73
CA VAL A 22 3.49 -11.08 4.92
C VAL A 22 2.43 -11.46 5.94
N VAL A 23 1.18 -11.65 5.52
CA VAL A 23 0.08 -12.13 6.37
C VAL A 23 0.42 -13.49 6.95
N ASP A 24 0.88 -14.44 6.13
CA ASP A 24 1.26 -15.78 6.58
C ASP A 24 2.41 -15.73 7.59
N SER A 25 3.39 -14.83 7.40
CA SER A 25 4.49 -14.62 8.33
C SER A 25 4.05 -14.00 9.65
N LEU A 26 3.17 -12.99 9.63
CA LEU A 26 2.59 -12.37 10.82
C LEU A 26 1.75 -13.37 11.62
N ALA A 27 0.96 -14.19 10.94
CA ALA A 27 0.13 -15.23 11.54
C ALA A 27 0.98 -16.28 12.27
N LYS A 28 2.12 -16.72 11.70
CA LYS A 28 3.08 -17.63 12.37
C LYS A 28 3.60 -17.08 13.71
N HIS A 29 3.62 -15.76 13.86
CA HIS A 29 4.02 -15.08 15.09
C HIS A 29 2.81 -14.64 15.93
N GLY A 30 1.59 -15.04 15.60
CA GLY A 30 0.37 -14.72 16.34
C GLY A 30 -0.12 -13.27 16.21
N TYR A 31 0.33 -12.54 15.18
CA TYR A 31 -0.22 -11.21 14.87
C TYR A 31 -1.41 -11.35 13.90
N PRO A 32 -2.61 -10.86 14.26
CA PRO A 32 -3.70 -10.75 13.30
C PRO A 32 -3.35 -9.73 12.22
N ALA A 33 -3.68 -10.05 10.97
CA ALA A 33 -3.40 -9.19 9.83
C ALA A 33 -4.55 -9.25 8.82
N ILE A 34 -4.84 -8.12 8.19
CA ILE A 34 -5.83 -7.94 7.13
C ILE A 34 -5.09 -7.36 5.93
N SER A 35 -5.11 -8.07 4.80
CA SER A 35 -4.75 -7.46 3.51
C SER A 35 -6.03 -6.94 2.87
N LEU A 36 -6.21 -5.62 2.87
CA LEU A 36 -7.47 -5.00 2.49
C LEU A 36 -7.54 -4.82 0.97
N ARG A 37 -8.59 -5.36 0.34
CA ARG A 37 -8.89 -5.05 -1.06
C ARG A 37 -9.43 -3.62 -1.15
N LEU A 38 -8.74 -2.76 -1.89
CA LEU A 38 -9.22 -1.41 -2.17
C LEU A 38 -10.28 -1.44 -3.29
N PRO A 39 -11.42 -0.74 -3.15
CA PRO A 39 -12.45 -0.63 -4.19
C PRO A 39 -11.95 -0.19 -5.56
N SER A 40 -10.91 0.64 -5.63
CA SER A 40 -10.30 1.07 -6.90
C SER A 40 -9.64 -0.06 -7.69
N PHE A 41 -9.27 -1.17 -7.04
CA PHE A 41 -8.63 -2.30 -7.71
C PHE A 41 -9.62 -3.06 -8.60
N ASP A 42 -9.35 -3.01 -9.91
CA ASP A 42 -10.16 -3.64 -10.97
C ASP A 42 -11.58 -3.02 -11.10
N ALA A 43 -11.73 -1.75 -10.70
CA ALA A 43 -12.99 -1.02 -10.80
C ALA A 43 -13.41 -0.81 -12.27
N THR A 44 -14.66 -1.18 -12.59
CA THR A 44 -15.27 -0.94 -13.90
C THR A 44 -16.67 -0.35 -13.71
N PRO A 45 -16.92 0.93 -14.08
CA PRO A 45 -15.94 1.89 -14.61
C PRO A 45 -14.88 2.27 -13.56
N ALA A 46 -13.75 2.80 -14.02
CA ALA A 46 -12.72 3.31 -13.11
C ALA A 46 -13.30 4.40 -12.20
N HIS A 47 -12.86 4.40 -10.93
CA HIS A 47 -13.26 5.44 -10.00
C HIS A 47 -12.63 6.77 -10.40
N TYR A 48 -13.40 7.83 -10.19
CA TYR A 48 -12.97 9.18 -10.51
C TYR A 48 -11.93 9.73 -9.53
N ASP A 49 -12.06 9.35 -8.26
CA ASP A 49 -11.19 9.73 -7.16
C ASP A 49 -11.05 8.56 -6.16
N PHE A 50 -10.27 8.76 -5.10
CA PHE A 50 -9.99 7.74 -4.10
C PHE A 50 -11.00 7.69 -2.94
N SER A 51 -12.14 8.39 -3.01
CA SER A 51 -13.11 8.47 -1.90
C SER A 51 -13.68 7.11 -1.51
N ALA A 52 -13.88 6.23 -2.50
CA ALA A 52 -14.33 4.86 -2.24
C ALA A 52 -13.28 4.06 -1.43
N ASP A 53 -12.00 4.27 -1.72
CA ASP A 53 -10.92 3.63 -0.96
C ASP A 53 -10.84 4.17 0.46
N VAL A 54 -10.99 5.49 0.64
CA VAL A 54 -11.07 6.12 1.97
C VAL A 54 -12.19 5.51 2.79
N ALA A 55 -13.39 5.36 2.21
CA ALA A 55 -14.54 4.77 2.89
C ALA A 55 -14.26 3.32 3.31
N ALA A 56 -13.72 2.49 2.42
CA ALA A 56 -13.42 1.09 2.73
C ALA A 56 -12.35 0.95 3.83
N ILE A 57 -11.27 1.74 3.76
CA ILE A 57 -10.23 1.76 4.79
C ILE A 57 -10.84 2.23 6.11
N ARG A 58 -11.64 3.30 6.07
CA ARG A 58 -12.28 3.87 7.26
C ARG A 58 -13.18 2.85 7.95
N THR A 59 -14.06 2.18 7.21
CA THR A 59 -14.94 1.14 7.75
C THR A 59 -14.14 0.03 8.43
N CYS A 60 -13.08 -0.47 7.77
CA CYS A 60 -12.20 -1.49 8.37
C CYS A 60 -11.55 -1.01 9.67
N LEU A 61 -11.09 0.25 9.73
CA LEU A 61 -10.46 0.81 10.92
C LEU A 61 -11.48 1.02 12.05
N ASP A 62 -12.64 1.59 11.76
CA ASP A 62 -13.72 1.83 12.73
C ASP A 62 -14.20 0.52 13.37
N GLU A 63 -14.35 -0.55 12.59
CA GLU A 63 -14.69 -1.88 13.09
C GLU A 63 -13.64 -2.43 14.06
N LEU A 64 -12.35 -2.25 13.78
CA LEU A 64 -11.29 -2.74 14.66
C LEU A 64 -11.21 -1.94 15.97
N VAL A 65 -11.24 -0.61 15.87
CA VAL A 65 -11.09 0.25 17.06
C VAL A 65 -12.33 0.23 17.95
N SER A 66 -13.53 -0.01 17.40
CA SER A 66 -14.76 -0.22 18.19
C SER A 66 -14.74 -1.53 18.99
N GLN A 67 -13.89 -2.49 18.60
CA GLN A 67 -13.57 -3.70 19.37
C GLN A 67 -12.39 -3.49 20.32
N ASP A 68 -12.06 -2.24 20.64
CA ASP A 68 -10.93 -1.84 21.51
C ASP A 68 -9.55 -2.33 21.02
N LYS A 69 -9.41 -2.64 19.72
CA LYS A 69 -8.14 -3.17 19.17
C LYS A 69 -7.12 -2.07 18.89
N ASP A 70 -5.86 -2.40 19.16
CA ASP A 70 -4.72 -1.62 18.66
C ASP A 70 -4.44 -1.99 17.20
N VAL A 71 -4.21 -0.99 16.35
CA VAL A 71 -4.04 -1.16 14.91
C VAL A 71 -2.70 -0.60 14.43
N ILE A 72 -2.02 -1.35 13.57
CA ILE A 72 -0.89 -0.87 12.78
C ILE A 72 -1.36 -0.79 11.33
N LEU A 73 -1.48 0.43 10.81
CA LEU A 73 -1.84 0.65 9.41
C LEU A 73 -0.55 0.71 8.59
N VAL A 74 -0.45 -0.13 7.55
CA VAL A 74 0.67 -0.18 6.62
C VAL A 74 0.17 0.22 5.25
N VAL A 75 0.77 1.26 4.69
CA VAL A 75 0.40 1.81 3.38
C VAL A 75 1.55 1.70 2.39
N HIS A 76 1.28 1.20 1.19
CA HIS A 76 2.25 1.11 0.11
C HIS A 76 1.88 2.03 -1.06
N SER A 77 2.86 2.79 -1.56
CA SER A 77 2.70 3.61 -2.78
C SER A 77 1.47 4.54 -2.70
N TYR A 78 0.58 4.44 -3.68
CA TYR A 78 -0.73 5.09 -3.76
C TYR A 78 -1.53 5.08 -2.45
N ALA A 79 -1.55 3.96 -1.71
CA ALA A 79 -2.38 3.81 -0.52
C ALA A 79 -2.04 4.82 0.60
N GLY A 80 -0.89 5.48 0.52
CA GLY A 80 -0.55 6.58 1.42
C GLY A 80 -1.54 7.75 1.36
N LEU A 81 -2.16 8.00 0.19
CA LEU A 81 -3.16 9.06 0.03
C LEU A 81 -4.49 8.71 0.72
N PRO A 82 -5.25 7.67 0.30
CA PRO A 82 -6.52 7.34 0.95
C PRO A 82 -6.33 6.82 2.38
N GLY A 83 -5.20 6.15 2.68
CA GLY A 83 -4.86 5.71 4.02
C GLY A 83 -4.67 6.88 4.98
N GLY A 84 -3.99 7.94 4.55
CA GLY A 84 -3.78 9.14 5.37
C GLY A 84 -5.12 9.79 5.74
N GLU A 85 -5.99 10.00 4.75
CA GLU A 85 -7.32 10.60 4.96
C GLU A 85 -8.20 9.73 5.89
N ALA A 86 -8.19 8.41 5.73
CA ALA A 86 -9.05 7.51 6.50
C ALA A 86 -8.74 7.47 8.02
N THR A 87 -7.52 7.84 8.42
CA THR A 87 -7.07 7.74 9.82
C THR A 87 -7.58 8.84 10.76
N ARG A 88 -8.24 9.89 10.23
CA ARG A 88 -8.65 11.06 11.01
C ARG A 88 -9.39 10.67 12.30
N ASP A 89 -8.99 11.20 13.45
CA ASP A 89 -9.61 10.94 14.76
C ASP A 89 -9.55 9.47 15.27
N LEU A 90 -8.79 8.58 14.61
CA LEU A 90 -8.65 7.16 15.01
C LEU A 90 -7.35 6.82 15.71
N GLY A 91 -6.45 7.80 15.86
CA GLY A 91 -5.23 7.62 16.63
C GLY A 91 -5.53 7.24 18.09
N LYS A 92 -4.69 6.36 18.66
CA LYS A 92 -4.92 5.86 20.01
C LYS A 92 -4.97 6.98 21.06
N LYS A 93 -4.13 8.01 20.92
CA LYS A 93 -4.10 9.14 21.85
C LYS A 93 -5.39 9.95 21.81
N GLU A 94 -5.90 10.22 20.60
CA GLU A 94 -7.13 10.95 20.34
C GLU A 94 -8.34 10.21 20.90
N ARG A 95 -8.36 8.88 20.75
CA ARG A 95 -9.40 8.01 21.32
C ARG A 95 -9.34 7.93 22.84
N GLU A 96 -8.14 7.77 23.41
CA GLU A 96 -7.93 7.75 24.86
C GLU A 96 -8.38 9.07 25.52
N ALA A 97 -8.15 10.21 24.86
CA ALA A 97 -8.65 11.52 25.31
C ALA A 97 -10.19 11.60 25.38
N GLN A 98 -10.90 10.75 24.64
CA GLN A 98 -12.36 10.62 24.65
C GLN A 98 -12.86 9.49 25.57
N GLY A 99 -11.97 8.84 26.33
CA GLY A 99 -12.30 7.69 27.18
C GLY A 99 -12.54 6.39 26.40
N LEU A 100 -12.19 6.35 25.12
CA LEU A 100 -12.28 5.16 24.27
C LEU A 100 -10.98 4.35 24.33
N LYS A 101 -11.08 3.02 24.13
CA LYS A 101 -9.92 2.14 24.02
C LYS A 101 -9.62 1.81 22.56
N GLY A 102 -8.49 1.13 22.35
CA GLY A 102 -7.97 0.82 21.02
C GLY A 102 -7.57 2.06 20.24
N GLY A 103 -7.19 1.85 18.99
CA GLY A 103 -6.80 2.93 18.10
C GLY A 103 -5.58 2.60 17.25
N ILE A 104 -5.30 3.48 16.31
CA ILE A 104 -4.12 3.38 15.46
C ILE A 104 -2.91 3.75 16.30
N ILE A 105 -2.03 2.78 16.51
CA ILE A 105 -0.80 2.94 17.30
C ILE A 105 0.41 3.26 16.44
N ARG A 106 0.38 2.88 15.16
CA ARG A 106 1.44 3.15 14.18
C ARG A 106 0.85 3.30 12.77
N TYR A 107 1.43 4.23 12.03
CA TYR A 107 1.21 4.42 10.60
C TYR A 107 2.55 4.17 9.89
N VAL A 108 2.63 3.11 9.10
CA VAL A 108 3.86 2.64 8.44
C VAL A 108 3.73 2.90 6.96
N VAL A 109 4.70 3.61 6.38
CA VAL A 109 4.72 3.97 4.96
C VAL A 109 5.83 3.20 4.26
N ILE A 110 5.47 2.44 3.23
CA ILE A 110 6.41 1.70 2.38
C ILE A 110 6.38 2.34 1.00
N ASN A 111 7.46 3.04 0.63
CA ASN A 111 7.60 3.69 -0.70
C ASN A 111 6.32 4.45 -1.13
N GLY A 112 5.66 5.11 -0.17
CA GLY A 112 4.31 5.63 -0.30
C GLY A 112 4.23 7.14 -0.21
N PHE A 113 3.11 7.68 -0.67
CA PHE A 113 2.84 9.11 -0.55
C PHE A 113 2.61 9.51 0.90
N VAL A 114 3.27 10.58 1.33
CA VAL A 114 2.99 11.28 2.58
C VAL A 114 2.71 12.72 2.22
N ALA A 115 1.44 13.10 2.34
CA ALA A 115 0.95 14.38 1.86
C ALA A 115 0.43 15.24 3.02
N PRO A 116 0.64 16.56 3.00
CA PRO A 116 0.02 17.45 3.97
C PRO A 116 -1.51 17.52 3.77
N PRO A 117 -2.28 17.90 4.80
CA PRO A 117 -3.71 18.16 4.65
C PRO A 117 -4.00 19.15 3.52
N GLY A 118 -5.01 18.84 2.70
CA GLY A 118 -5.39 19.65 1.54
C GLY A 118 -4.51 19.46 0.30
N PHE A 119 -3.54 18.54 0.33
CA PHE A 119 -2.78 18.19 -0.88
C PHE A 119 -3.69 17.58 -1.94
N GLN A 120 -3.62 18.15 -3.14
CA GLN A 120 -4.30 17.69 -4.33
C GLN A 120 -3.27 17.64 -5.47
N PRO A 121 -2.97 16.46 -6.06
CA PRO A 121 -1.90 16.33 -7.05
C PRO A 121 -2.21 17.06 -8.36
N ALA A 122 -3.49 17.17 -8.74
CA ALA A 122 -3.95 17.96 -9.88
C ALA A 122 -5.41 18.42 -9.70
N PRO A 123 -5.83 19.51 -10.36
CA PRO A 123 -7.23 19.90 -10.39
C PRO A 123 -8.14 18.76 -10.86
N ARG A 124 -9.41 18.84 -10.44
CA ARG A 124 -10.42 17.85 -10.78
C ARG A 124 -10.54 17.71 -12.31
N GLY A 125 -10.17 16.54 -12.85
CA GLY A 125 -10.25 16.23 -14.28
C GLY A 125 -9.08 16.74 -15.11
N ASP A 126 -8.07 17.31 -14.44
CA ASP A 126 -6.82 17.74 -15.08
C ASP A 126 -5.77 16.64 -14.94
N TYR A 127 -5.46 16.00 -16.06
CA TYR A 127 -4.40 15.00 -16.17
C TYR A 127 -3.17 15.53 -16.94
N SER A 128 -3.14 16.83 -17.25
CA SER A 128 -2.11 17.43 -18.10
C SER A 128 -0.70 17.35 -17.50
N THR A 129 -0.62 17.29 -16.18
CA THR A 129 0.62 17.22 -15.41
C THR A 129 1.05 15.79 -15.07
N MET A 130 0.25 14.79 -15.43
CA MET A 130 0.62 13.39 -15.20
C MET A 130 1.75 12.97 -16.16
N PRO A 131 2.74 12.19 -15.68
CA PRO A 131 3.73 11.59 -16.56
C PRO A 131 3.06 10.78 -17.68
N GLU A 132 3.66 10.73 -18.87
CA GLU A 132 3.10 10.00 -20.03
C GLU A 132 2.66 8.57 -19.68
N TRP A 133 3.45 7.86 -18.87
CA TRP A 133 3.15 6.50 -18.42
C TRP A 133 1.98 6.40 -17.41
N MET A 134 1.50 7.51 -16.85
CA MET A 134 0.29 7.58 -16.01
C MET A 134 -0.92 8.17 -16.76
N LYS A 135 -0.76 8.69 -17.98
CA LYS A 135 -1.87 9.30 -18.71
C LYS A 135 -2.87 8.22 -19.10
N PHE A 136 -4.10 8.38 -18.63
CA PHE A 136 -5.20 7.50 -18.99
C PHE A 136 -5.64 7.78 -20.43
N ASP A 137 -5.62 6.76 -21.29
CA ASP A 137 -6.26 6.82 -22.59
C ASP A 137 -7.76 6.56 -22.42
N LEU A 138 -8.56 7.61 -22.51
CA LEU A 138 -10.01 7.54 -22.34
C LEU A 138 -10.71 6.78 -23.49
N GLU A 139 -10.05 6.59 -24.63
CA GLU A 139 -10.58 5.81 -25.77
C GLU A 139 -10.30 4.30 -25.58
N VAL A 140 -9.22 3.95 -24.87
CA VAL A 140 -8.83 2.57 -24.59
C VAL A 140 -9.18 2.22 -23.14
N SER A 141 -10.40 1.72 -22.94
CA SER A 141 -10.96 1.35 -21.62
C SER A 141 -10.10 0.45 -20.72
N LYS A 142 -9.03 -0.18 -21.25
CA LYS A 142 -8.05 -0.98 -20.50
C LYS A 142 -6.67 -0.88 -21.15
N HIS A 143 -5.72 -0.23 -20.47
CA HIS A 143 -4.29 -0.40 -20.76
C HIS A 143 -3.72 -1.44 -19.80
N THR A 144 -3.20 -2.55 -20.35
CA THR A 144 -2.48 -3.56 -19.56
C THR A 144 -0.99 -3.33 -19.79
N ASP A 145 -0.29 -2.81 -18.79
CA ASP A 145 1.17 -2.82 -18.78
C ASP A 145 1.63 -4.27 -18.58
N THR A 146 1.89 -4.97 -19.68
CA THR A 146 2.65 -6.22 -19.64
C THR A 146 4.09 -5.86 -19.26
N PRO A 147 4.62 -6.33 -18.11
CA PRO A 147 6.04 -6.16 -17.82
C PRO A 147 6.83 -6.82 -18.95
N SER A 148 7.80 -6.10 -19.49
CA SER A 148 8.78 -6.69 -20.42
C SER A 148 9.36 -7.95 -19.76
N PRO A 149 9.50 -9.07 -20.51
CA PRO A 149 10.16 -10.25 -19.96
C PRO A 149 11.52 -9.82 -19.40
N PRO A 150 11.96 -10.40 -18.27
CA PRO A 150 13.31 -10.12 -17.77
C PRO A 150 14.30 -10.37 -18.92
N PRO A 151 15.32 -9.51 -19.09
CA PRO A 151 16.33 -9.74 -20.11
C PRO A 151 16.84 -11.17 -19.95
N THR A 152 16.87 -11.90 -21.07
CA THR A 152 17.38 -13.28 -21.11
C THR A 152 18.66 -13.36 -20.30
N PRO A 153 18.80 -14.31 -19.35
CA PRO A 153 20.06 -14.46 -18.63
C PRO A 153 21.17 -14.53 -19.66
N LEU A 154 22.13 -13.60 -19.56
CA LEU A 154 23.32 -13.63 -20.39
C LEU A 154 23.88 -15.05 -20.30
N THR A 155 23.96 -15.73 -21.44
CA THR A 155 24.63 -17.03 -21.55
C THR A 155 25.97 -16.93 -20.82
N PRO A 156 26.32 -17.88 -19.94
CA PRO A 156 27.61 -17.84 -19.26
C PRO A 156 28.69 -17.72 -20.32
N SER A 157 29.38 -16.59 -20.33
CA SER A 157 30.56 -16.41 -21.17
C SER A 157 31.58 -17.46 -20.74
N THR A 158 31.85 -18.44 -21.61
CA THR A 158 32.91 -19.42 -21.44
C THR A 158 34.27 -18.77 -21.69
N ASN A 159 34.57 -17.67 -20.99
CA ASN A 159 35.91 -17.13 -20.92
C ASN A 159 36.62 -17.80 -19.73
N PRO A 160 37.66 -18.60 -19.97
CA PRO A 160 38.48 -19.13 -18.88
C PRO A 160 39.19 -17.95 -18.22
N HIS A 161 38.73 -17.56 -17.05
CA HIS A 161 39.46 -16.61 -16.20
C HIS A 161 40.79 -17.27 -15.77
N PRO A 162 41.94 -16.59 -15.91
CA PRO A 162 43.20 -17.08 -15.37
C PRO A 162 43.13 -17.11 -13.83
N PRO A 163 43.82 -18.05 -13.17
CA PRO A 163 43.72 -18.23 -11.73
C PRO A 163 44.21 -16.99 -10.97
N PHE A 164 43.37 -16.51 -10.05
CA PHE A 164 43.67 -15.42 -9.13
C PHE A 164 44.82 -15.81 -8.19
N SER A 165 45.97 -15.14 -8.33
CA SER A 165 47.06 -15.16 -7.36
C SER A 165 46.63 -14.38 -6.11
N ARG A 166 46.55 -15.06 -4.96
CA ARG A 166 46.29 -14.45 -3.65
C ARG A 166 47.56 -13.73 -3.16
N PRO A 167 47.52 -12.44 -2.79
CA PRO A 167 48.63 -11.83 -2.06
C PRO A 167 48.62 -12.34 -0.62
N THR A 168 49.75 -12.85 -0.16
CA THR A 168 50.04 -13.16 1.24
C THR A 168 50.38 -11.89 2.02
N GLN A 169 49.71 -11.75 3.17
CA GLN A 169 49.92 -10.82 4.31
C GLN A 169 50.19 -9.34 3.99
#